data_AF-A0A7R9MU48-F1
#
_entry.id   AF-A0A7R9MU48-F1
#
_cell.length_a   1.000
_cell.length_b   1.000
_cell.length_c   1.000
_cell.angle_alpha   90.00
_cell.angle_beta   90.00
_cell.angle_gamma   90.00
#
_symmetry.space_group_name_H-M   'P 1'
#
loop_
_entity.id
_entity.type
_entity.pdbx_description
1 polymer ?
#
loop_
_entity_poly.entity_id
_entity_poly.type
_entity_poly.pdbx_seq_one_letter_code
_entity_poly.pdbx_strand_id
1 'polypeptide(L)'
;MEKQLQKFFSLFYISINAGSLLSTFITPILREDVQCFDQASCYPLAFGVPAVLMCVALALFVLGRFLTNYVMIPPKKDSVVVQVVSCVFTSLSRKWFKRMPKRDHWLDYADDKFDATTIADIKAVMRVLFLYLPLPIFWALFDQQ
;
A
#
# COMPACT_ATOMS: atom_id res chain seq x y z
N MET A 1 -22.18 -6.68 1.99
CA MET A 1 -21.01 -6.03 1.36
C MET A 1 -19.71 -6.70 1.81
N GLU A 2 -19.49 -6.87 3.12
CA GLU A 2 -18.27 -7.46 3.70
C GLU A 2 -17.91 -8.84 3.14
N LYS A 3 -18.87 -9.78 3.03
CA LYS A 3 -18.61 -11.13 2.48
C LYS A 3 -18.11 -11.12 1.04
N GLN A 4 -18.57 -10.17 0.20
CA GLN A 4 -18.11 -10.07 -1.19
C GLN A 4 -16.73 -9.44 -1.26
N LEU A 5 -16.47 -8.43 -0.42
CA LEU A 5 -15.17 -7.79 -0.29
C LEU A 5 -14.11 -8.77 0.22
N GLN A 6 -14.44 -9.57 1.23
CA GLN A 6 -13.58 -10.63 1.75
C GLN A 6 -13.25 -11.66 0.67
N LYS A 7 -14.26 -12.17 -0.06
CA LYS A 7 -14.04 -13.10 -1.18
C LYS A 7 -13.13 -12.50 -2.26
N PHE A 8 -13.35 -11.23 -2.62
CA PHE A 8 -12.50 -10.53 -3.57
C PHE A 8 -11.05 -10.47 -3.09
N PHE A 9 -10.82 -10.03 -1.85
CA PHE A 9 -9.47 -9.95 -1.28
C PHE A 9 -8.81 -11.32 -1.13
N SER A 10 -9.56 -12.36 -0.76
CA SER A 10 -9.04 -13.73 -0.70
C SER A 10 -8.61 -14.24 -2.07
N LEU A 11 -9.44 -14.05 -3.11
CA LEU A 11 -9.09 -14.45 -4.47
C LEU A 11 -7.89 -13.64 -4.99
N PHE A 12 -7.88 -12.33 -4.75
CA PHE A 12 -6.77 -11.46 -5.10
C PHE A 12 -5.46 -11.89 -4.43
N TYR A 13 -5.52 -12.23 -3.14
CA TYR A 13 -4.36 -12.73 -2.40
C TYR A 13 -3.85 -14.07 -2.95
N ILE A 14 -4.75 -15.01 -3.26
CA ILE A 14 -4.37 -16.28 -3.89
C ILE A 14 -3.69 -16.02 -5.24
N SER A 15 -4.24 -15.13 -6.07
CA SER A 15 -3.65 -14.77 -7.36
C SER A 15 -2.24 -14.16 -7.23
N ILE A 16 -2.01 -13.30 -6.23
CA ILE A 16 -0.68 -12.73 -5.97
C ILE A 16 0.32 -13.81 -5.57
N ASN A 17 -0.05 -14.69 -4.65
CA ASN A 17 0.85 -15.74 -4.18
C ASN A 17 1.13 -16.76 -5.30
N ALA A 18 0.12 -17.13 -6.07
CA ALA A 18 0.29 -17.99 -7.25
C ALA A 18 1.21 -17.33 -8.29
N GLY A 19 1.03 -16.04 -8.58
CA GLY A 19 1.89 -15.29 -9.47
C GLY A 19 3.34 -15.24 -8.98
N SER A 20 3.56 -14.96 -7.70
CA SER A 20 4.89 -14.96 -7.08
C SER A 20 5.56 -16.33 -7.18
N LEU A 21 4.85 -17.42 -6.86
CA LEU A 21 5.37 -18.78 -6.97
C LEU A 21 5.76 -19.10 -8.42
N LEU A 22 4.88 -18.81 -9.38
CA LEU A 22 5.16 -19.02 -10.80
C LEU A 22 6.37 -18.21 -11.26
N SER A 23 6.49 -16.94 -10.86
CA SER A 23 7.67 -16.13 -11.18
C SER A 23 8.95 -16.72 -10.59
N THR A 24 8.93 -17.17 -9.32
CA THR A 24 10.09 -17.80 -8.69
C THR A 24 10.56 -19.06 -9.43
N PHE A 25 9.64 -19.84 -10.03
CA PHE A 25 10.00 -21.02 -10.84
C PHE A 25 10.39 -20.69 -12.29
N ILE A 26 9.69 -19.75 -12.93
CA ILE A 26 9.89 -19.43 -14.35
C ILE A 26 11.14 -18.56 -14.56
N THR A 27 11.43 -17.63 -13.64
CA THR A 27 12.60 -16.74 -13.73
C THR A 27 13.95 -17.48 -13.88
N PRO A 28 14.29 -18.54 -13.12
CA PRO A 28 15.54 -19.27 -13.34
C PRO A 28 15.54 -20.05 -14.66
N ILE A 29 14.44 -20.70 -15.03
CA ILE A 29 14.31 -21.43 -16.31
C ILE A 29 14.56 -20.49 -17.50
N LEU A 30 13.92 -19.32 -17.47
CA LEU A 30 14.08 -18.32 -18.53
C LEU A 30 15.49 -17.70 -18.56
N ARG A 31 16.22 -17.75 -17.44
CA ARG A 31 17.60 -17.27 -17.33
C ARG A 31 18.63 -18.29 -17.83
N GLU A 32 18.37 -19.58 -17.66
CA GLU A 32 19.29 -20.66 -18.05
C GLU A 32 19.08 -21.12 -19.49
N ASP A 33 17.84 -21.19 -19.98
CA ASP A 33 17.52 -21.76 -21.30
C ASP A 33 17.59 -20.74 -22.46
N VAL A 34 17.73 -19.44 -22.17
CA VAL A 34 17.72 -18.38 -23.21
C VAL A 34 19.04 -17.61 -23.20
N GLN A 35 19.99 -18.04 -24.02
CA GLN A 35 21.21 -17.27 -24.28
C GLN A 35 20.87 -16.05 -25.14
N CYS A 36 20.81 -14.87 -24.53
CA CYS A 36 20.72 -13.62 -25.29
C CYS A 36 22.12 -13.12 -25.65
N PHE A 37 22.36 -12.86 -26.95
CA PHE A 37 23.46 -12.00 -27.43
C PHE A 37 24.89 -12.41 -27.03
N ASP A 38 25.25 -13.71 -27.07
CA ASP A 38 26.64 -14.18 -26.83
C ASP A 38 27.28 -13.69 -25.50
N GLN A 39 26.46 -13.27 -24.53
CA GLN A 39 26.91 -12.85 -23.20
C GLN A 39 26.21 -13.65 -22.10
N ALA A 40 26.97 -13.97 -21.05
CA ALA A 40 26.56 -14.85 -19.96
C ALA A 40 25.42 -14.31 -19.05
N SER A 41 24.79 -13.18 -19.36
CA SER A 41 23.73 -12.60 -18.51
C SER A 41 22.70 -11.79 -19.32
N CYS A 42 21.50 -12.34 -19.52
CA CYS A 42 20.40 -11.65 -20.20
C CYS A 42 19.55 -10.78 -19.24
N TYR A 43 20.08 -9.63 -18.85
CA TYR A 43 19.33 -8.62 -18.08
C TYR A 43 18.10 -8.05 -18.81
N PRO A 44 18.11 -7.83 -20.15
CA PRO A 44 16.94 -7.30 -20.85
C PRO A 44 15.69 -8.19 -20.81
N LEU A 45 15.85 -9.52 -20.76
CA LEU A 45 14.73 -10.46 -20.71
C LEU A 45 14.08 -10.51 -19.33
N ALA A 46 14.90 -10.45 -18.26
CA ALA A 46 14.41 -10.43 -16.88
C ALA A 46 13.56 -9.19 -16.58
N PHE A 47 13.93 -8.02 -17.11
CA PHE A 47 13.12 -6.79 -17.00
C PHE A 47 12.04 -6.67 -18.09
N GLY A 48 12.22 -7.34 -19.22
CA GLY A 48 11.26 -7.36 -20.32
C GLY A 48 9.98 -8.12 -20.00
N VAL A 49 10.06 -9.24 -19.28
CA VAL A 49 8.87 -10.04 -18.92
C VAL A 49 7.87 -9.24 -18.06
N PRO A 50 8.28 -8.58 -16.94
CA PRO A 50 7.38 -7.70 -16.20
C PRO A 50 6.82 -6.55 -17.04
N ALA A 51 7.62 -5.97 -17.94
CA ALA A 51 7.17 -4.88 -18.81
C ALA A 51 6.08 -5.33 -19.79
N VAL A 52 6.25 -6.49 -20.44
CA VAL A 52 5.25 -7.06 -21.34
C VAL A 52 3.97 -7.42 -20.58
N LEU A 53 4.09 -8.05 -19.41
CA LEU A 53 2.94 -8.36 -18.56
C LEU A 53 2.18 -7.09 -18.14
N MET A 54 2.90 -6.01 -17.81
CA MET A 54 2.29 -4.72 -17.48
C MET A 54 1.56 -4.10 -18.68
N CYS A 55 2.15 -4.15 -19.88
CA CYS A 55 1.50 -3.69 -21.11
C CYS A 55 0.21 -4.47 -21.41
N VAL A 56 0.22 -5.80 -21.24
CA VAL A 56 -0.97 -6.65 -21.41
C VAL A 56 -2.05 -6.29 -20.39
N ALA A 57 -1.67 -6.13 -19.11
CA ALA A 57 -2.61 -5.73 -18.06
C ALA A 57 -3.26 -4.36 -18.35
N LEU A 58 -2.46 -3.39 -18.82
CA LEU A 58 -2.96 -2.08 -19.22
C LEU A 58 -3.93 -2.17 -20.41
N ALA A 59 -3.59 -2.96 -21.43
CA ALA A 59 -4.46 -3.16 -22.58
C ALA A 59 -5.81 -3.76 -22.17
N LEU A 60 -5.80 -4.80 -21.33
CA LEU A 60 -7.03 -5.39 -20.78
C LEU A 60 -7.85 -4.39 -19.98
N PHE A 61 -7.20 -3.56 -19.15
CA PHE A 61 -7.88 -2.53 -18.37
C PHE A 61 -8.55 -1.47 -19.26
N VAL A 62 -7.83 -1.00 -20.29
CA VAL A 62 -8.34 -0.02 -21.25
C VAL A 62 -9.49 -0.61 -22.07
N LEU A 63 -9.34 -1.83 -22.57
CA LEU A 63 -10.42 -2.54 -23.28
C LEU A 63 -11.63 -2.76 -22.38
N GLY A 64 -11.44 -3.15 -21.11
CA GLY A 64 -12.53 -3.25 -20.14
C GLY A 64 -13.27 -1.93 -19.96
N ARG A 65 -12.53 -0.82 -19.85
CA ARG A 65 -13.13 0.52 -19.78
C ARG A 65 -13.98 0.86 -21.01
N PHE A 66 -13.49 0.57 -22.21
CA PHE A 66 -14.21 0.87 -23.47
C PHE A 66 -15.38 -0.08 -23.75
N LEU A 67 -15.23 -1.38 -23.50
CA LEU A 67 -16.22 -2.40 -23.83
C LEU A 67 -17.32 -2.57 -22.78
N THR A 68 -17.00 -2.42 -21.49
CA THR A 68 -17.96 -2.68 -20.38
C THR A 68 -18.50 -1.43 -19.71
N ASN A 69 -18.21 -0.23 -20.26
CA ASN A 69 -18.63 1.06 -19.70
C ASN A 69 -18.34 1.15 -18.18
N TYR A 70 -17.14 0.69 -17.79
CA TYR A 70 -16.75 0.50 -16.41
C TYR A 70 -16.85 1.82 -15.64
N VAL A 71 -17.74 1.86 -14.63
CA VAL A 71 -17.97 3.05 -13.81
C VAL A 71 -16.75 3.27 -12.92
N MET A 72 -15.93 4.27 -13.27
CA MET A 72 -14.89 4.77 -12.39
C MET A 72 -15.55 5.53 -11.24
N ILE A 73 -15.59 4.91 -10.07
CA ILE A 73 -16.07 5.55 -8.86
C ILE A 73 -15.05 6.64 -8.50
N PRO A 74 -15.46 7.92 -8.38
CA PRO A 74 -14.53 8.98 -7.98
C PRO A 74 -13.98 8.68 -6.58
N PRO A 75 -12.71 9.04 -6.30
CA PRO A 75 -12.15 8.85 -4.97
C PRO A 75 -13.05 9.54 -3.94
N LYS A 76 -13.33 8.85 -2.82
CA LYS A 76 -14.03 9.49 -1.69
C LYS A 76 -13.25 10.76 -1.34
N LYS A 77 -13.95 11.90 -1.32
CA LYS A 77 -13.36 13.24 -1.12
C LYS A 77 -12.56 13.33 0.19
N ASP A 78 -12.90 12.51 1.17
CA ASP A 78 -12.24 12.45 2.46
C ASP A 78 -11.27 11.27 2.52
N SER A 79 -9.99 11.54 2.24
CA SER A 79 -8.92 10.58 2.47
C SER A 79 -8.68 10.43 3.97
N VAL A 80 -8.78 9.20 4.47
CA VAL A 80 -8.46 8.86 5.86
C VAL A 80 -7.06 9.35 6.23
N VAL A 81 -6.09 9.24 5.31
CA VAL A 81 -4.72 9.73 5.54
C VAL A 81 -4.69 11.22 5.82
N VAL A 82 -5.46 12.01 5.05
CA VAL A 82 -5.54 13.46 5.24
C VAL A 82 -6.19 13.80 6.58
N GLN A 83 -7.23 13.05 6.99
CA GLN A 83 -7.85 13.22 8.30
C GLN A 83 -6.87 12.94 9.44
N VAL A 84 -6.13 11.82 9.39
CA VAL A 84 -5.13 11.45 10.39
C VAL A 84 -4.03 12.52 10.47
N VAL A 85 -3.45 12.90 9.35
CA VAL A 85 -2.38 13.92 9.28
C VAL A 85 -2.89 15.27 9.80
N SER A 86 -4.10 15.69 9.41
CA SER A 86 -4.68 16.96 9.86
C SER A 86 -4.96 16.95 11.37
N CYS A 87 -5.44 15.83 11.93
CA CYS A 87 -5.69 15.69 13.36
C CYS A 87 -4.39 15.73 14.17
N VAL A 88 -3.36 14.99 13.75
CA VAL A 88 -2.03 15.00 14.39
C VAL A 88 -1.41 16.40 14.30
N PHE A 89 -1.45 17.05 13.14
CA PHE A 89 -0.88 18.38 12.98
C PHE A 89 -1.64 19.43 13.82
N THR A 90 -2.97 19.39 13.83
CA THR A 90 -3.80 20.32 14.61
C THR A 90 -3.55 20.16 16.11
N SER A 91 -3.48 18.91 16.60
CA SER A 91 -3.22 18.61 18.00
C SER A 91 -1.81 19.03 18.43
N LEU A 92 -0.77 18.77 17.63
CA LEU A 92 0.60 19.25 17.89
C LEU A 92 0.70 20.78 17.85
N SER A 93 0.16 21.40 16.79
CA SER A 93 0.19 22.85 16.62
C SER A 93 -0.46 23.54 17.81
N ARG A 94 -1.61 23.04 18.29
CA ARG A 94 -2.28 23.62 19.45
C ARG A 94 -1.50 23.39 20.73
N LYS A 95 -0.92 22.22 20.94
CA LYS A 95 -0.07 21.94 22.11
C LYS A 95 1.14 22.88 22.18
N TRP A 96 1.74 23.21 21.04
CA TRP A 96 2.95 24.05 20.98
C TRP A 96 2.63 25.55 20.96
N PHE A 97 1.64 25.97 20.18
CA PHE A 97 1.36 27.39 19.92
C PHE A 97 0.23 27.98 20.75
N LYS A 98 -0.69 27.16 21.31
CA LYS A 98 -1.81 27.64 22.14
C LYS A 98 -1.66 27.13 23.57
N ARG A 99 -1.72 28.02 24.56
CA ARG A 99 -1.82 27.65 25.98
C ARG A 99 -3.23 27.14 26.28
N MET A 100 -3.52 25.93 25.81
CA MET A 100 -4.76 25.22 26.11
C MET A 100 -4.68 24.55 27.49
N PRO A 101 -5.82 24.31 28.17
CA PRO A 101 -5.84 23.57 29.42
C PRO A 101 -5.21 22.19 29.26
N LYS A 102 -4.59 21.66 30.33
CA LYS A 102 -4.02 20.30 30.31
C LYS A 102 -5.14 19.29 30.02
N ARG A 103 -4.91 18.43 29.03
CA ARG A 103 -5.76 17.28 28.67
C ARG A 103 -4.99 15.99 28.96
N ASP A 104 -5.70 14.87 29.09
CA ASP A 104 -5.11 13.56 29.42
C ASP A 104 -4.21 13.03 28.31
N HIS A 105 -4.59 13.22 27.04
CA HIS A 105 -3.79 12.82 25.89
C HIS A 105 -3.56 13.98 24.92
N TRP A 106 -2.40 13.99 24.26
CA TRP A 106 -2.03 15.09 23.36
C TRP A 106 -2.87 15.14 22.07
N LEU A 107 -3.45 14.05 21.59
CA LEU A 107 -4.41 14.10 20.47
C LEU A 107 -5.75 14.73 20.84
N ASP A 108 -6.10 14.84 22.13
CA ASP A 108 -7.39 15.41 22.56
C ASP A 108 -7.47 16.92 22.36
N TYR A 109 -6.37 17.57 21.98
CA TYR A 109 -6.35 18.99 21.59
C TYR A 109 -7.06 19.26 20.25
N ALA A 110 -7.55 18.22 19.56
CA ALA A 110 -8.29 18.31 18.30
C ALA A 110 -9.79 17.96 18.44
N ASP A 111 -10.31 17.86 19.67
CA ASP A 111 -11.71 17.53 20.01
C ASP A 111 -12.77 18.49 19.44
N ASP A 112 -12.35 19.68 19.01
CA ASP A 112 -13.22 20.69 18.42
C ASP A 112 -13.46 20.47 16.91
N LYS A 113 -12.55 19.78 16.23
CA LYS A 113 -12.60 19.55 14.78
C LYS A 113 -12.87 18.09 14.42
N PHE A 114 -12.54 17.16 15.31
CA PHE A 114 -12.68 15.73 15.08
C PHE A 114 -13.54 15.10 16.17
N ASP A 115 -14.35 14.13 15.77
CA ASP A 115 -15.17 13.32 16.67
C ASP A 115 -14.31 12.45 17.59
N ALA A 116 -14.84 12.15 18.78
CA ALA A 116 -14.14 11.36 19.79
C ALA A 116 -13.77 9.95 19.29
N THR A 117 -14.59 9.37 18.41
CA THR A 117 -14.33 8.09 17.74
C THR A 117 -13.12 8.16 16.82
N THR A 118 -13.03 9.13 15.93
CA THR A 118 -11.84 9.36 15.08
C THR A 118 -10.58 9.56 15.91
N ILE A 119 -10.64 10.34 17.00
CA ILE A 119 -9.49 10.55 17.87
C ILE A 119 -9.06 9.22 18.55
N ALA A 120 -10.01 8.41 19.02
CA ALA A 120 -9.73 7.11 19.60
C ALA A 120 -9.11 6.13 18.59
N ASP A 121 -9.60 6.12 17.36
CA ASP A 121 -9.06 5.31 16.26
C ASP A 121 -7.63 5.74 15.93
N ILE A 122 -7.34 7.05 15.86
CA ILE A 122 -5.98 7.56 15.62
C ILE A 122 -5.04 7.18 16.78
N LYS A 123 -5.51 7.23 18.04
CA LYS A 123 -4.73 6.74 19.19
C LYS A 123 -4.41 5.25 19.08
N ALA A 124 -5.32 4.44 18.54
CA ALA A 124 -5.05 3.02 18.28
C ALA A 124 -4.01 2.85 17.16
N VAL A 125 -4.18 3.55 16.04
CA VAL A 125 -3.24 3.53 14.90
C VAL A 125 -1.83 3.94 15.33
N MET A 126 -1.67 4.98 16.16
CA MET A 126 -0.36 5.41 16.66
C MET A 126 0.32 4.34 17.53
N ARG A 127 -0.45 3.61 18.34
CA ARG A 127 0.08 2.47 19.13
C ARG A 127 0.54 1.33 18.23
N VAL A 128 -0.23 1.01 17.19
CA VAL A 128 0.16 0.00 16.19
C VAL A 128 1.42 0.46 15.45
N LEU A 129 1.48 1.72 15.00
CA LEU A 129 2.66 2.25 14.31
C LEU A 129 3.93 2.12 15.15
N PHE A 130 3.83 2.39 16.46
CA PHE A 130 4.95 2.22 17.38
C PHE A 130 5.43 0.77 17.46
N LEU A 131 4.51 -0.20 17.50
CA LEU A 131 4.85 -1.62 17.45
C LEU A 131 5.60 -2.01 16.16
N TYR A 132 5.29 -1.34 15.05
CA TYR A 132 5.87 -1.61 13.73
C TYR A 132 7.19 -0.85 13.46
N LEU A 133 7.67 0.01 14.37
CA LEU A 133 8.94 0.75 14.22
C LEU A 133 10.18 -0.13 13.96
N PRO A 134 10.33 -1.34 14.53
CA PRO A 134 11.48 -2.20 14.25
C PRO A 134 11.47 -2.82 12.84
N LEU A 135 10.32 -2.88 12.17
CA LEU A 135 10.20 -3.59 10.89
C LEU A 135 11.02 -2.98 9.75
N PRO A 136 11.03 -1.65 9.53
CA PRO A 136 11.92 -1.05 8.53
C PRO A 136 13.40 -1.32 8.81
N ILE A 137 13.80 -1.31 10.09
CA ILE A 137 15.19 -1.60 10.49
C ILE A 137 15.53 -3.05 10.21
N PHE A 138 14.63 -3.97 10.56
CA PHE A 138 14.79 -5.39 10.28
C PHE A 138 14.96 -5.65 8.77
N TRP A 139 14.08 -5.10 7.93
CA TRP A 139 14.18 -5.25 6.48
C TRP A 139 15.42 -4.60 5.90
N ALA A 140 15.81 -3.41 6.38
CA ALA A 140 17.03 -2.74 5.93
C ALA A 140 18.30 -3.53 6.27
N LEU A 141 18.33 -4.23 7.42
CA LEU A 141 19.45 -5.09 7.81
C LEU A 141 19.43 -6.44 7.08
N PHE A 142 18.24 -7.00 6.82
CA PHE A 142 18.10 -8.26 6.09
C PHE A 142 18.56 -8.14 4.63
N ASP A 143 18.22 -7.03 3.96
CA ASP A 143 18.58 -6.79 2.55
C ASP A 143 20.09 -6.50 2.34
N GLN A 144 20.87 -6.34 3.42
CA GLN A 144 22.32 -6.19 3.35
C GLN A 144 23.08 -7.52 3.20
N GLN A 145 22.43 -8.67 3.39
CA GLN A 145 23.00 -10.01 3.23
C GLN A 145 22.71 -10.58 1.85
#